data_AF-A0A6J7UE50-F1
#
_entry.id   AF-A0A6J7UE50-F1
#
_cell.length_a   1.000
_cell.length_b   1.000
_cell.length_c   1.000
_cell.angle_alpha   90.00
_cell.angle_beta   90.00
_cell.angle_gamma   90.00
#
_symmetry.space_group_name_H-M   'P 1'
#
loop_
_entity.id
_entity.type
_entity.pdbx_description
1 polymer ?
#
loop_
_entity_poly.entity_id
_entity_poly.type
_entity_poly.pdbx_seq_one_letter_code
_entity_poly.pdbx_strand_id
1 'polypeptide(L)'
;MLPEPEFNHGTTLASASPTAAVWSRRVPGSDSALCISALLGLPGDQAEDIVSVTVAGSDSAWDFLVQLDLSLSSMKVSSEHVAQHCVNSVRGSVLWSETITARASALGNEDIFVCSVPSRSFDTPANRWLAASAFSLSRAESALLRLSPDVVEAMNTNREHIERVADLASQRRSDKRLAGVRAELPSVRERWRLQRNRRSSQLAPLFKLEEFSLDPFARPSKLLDALTDSATSQHHTELLRLVMEEEAETGQIQELRYTGAGLEIGKWRFLHPNLNTGSSQQIIQRIR
;
A
#
# COMPACT_ATOMS: atom_id res chain seq x y z
N MET A 1 -26.77 -4.13 12.85
CA MET A 1 -25.72 -4.44 13.83
C MET A 1 -24.39 -4.25 13.14
N LEU A 2 -23.76 -3.10 13.36
CA LEU A 2 -22.38 -2.86 12.98
C LEU A 2 -21.51 -3.66 13.97
N PRO A 3 -20.43 -4.33 13.56
CA PRO A 3 -19.44 -4.79 14.52
C PRO A 3 -18.81 -3.54 15.14
N GLU A 4 -18.86 -3.47 16.47
CA GLU A 4 -18.12 -2.47 17.24
C GLU A 4 -16.62 -2.63 16.93
N PRO A 5 -15.86 -1.53 16.84
CA PRO A 5 -14.41 -1.64 16.82
C PRO A 5 -13.98 -2.24 18.15
N GLU A 6 -13.45 -3.46 18.12
CA GLU A 6 -12.71 -4.02 19.24
C GLU A 6 -11.45 -3.17 19.42
N PHE A 7 -11.60 -2.07 20.17
CA PHE A 7 -10.48 -1.37 20.76
C PHE A 7 -9.85 -2.36 21.75
N ASN A 8 -8.70 -2.91 21.36
CA ASN A 8 -7.84 -3.70 22.23
C ASN A 8 -7.45 -2.86 23.45
N HIS A 9 -8.29 -2.89 24.48
CA HIS A 9 -7.97 -2.42 25.81
C HIS A 9 -6.95 -3.38 26.41
N GLY A 10 -5.72 -2.88 26.60
CA GLY A 10 -4.73 -3.53 27.45
C GLY A 10 -3.63 -4.27 26.71
N THR A 11 -2.81 -3.56 25.94
CA THR A 11 -1.43 -4.00 25.70
C THR A 11 -0.54 -3.27 26.68
N THR A 12 0.07 -4.04 27.58
CA THR A 12 1.05 -3.59 28.57
C THR A 12 2.14 -2.73 27.94
N LEU A 13 2.11 -1.42 28.19
CA LEU A 13 3.13 -0.42 27.84
C LEU A 13 4.51 -0.65 28.51
N ALA A 14 4.70 -1.73 29.26
CA ALA A 14 5.86 -1.92 30.13
C ALA A 14 7.10 -2.53 29.45
N SER A 15 7.06 -2.93 28.17
CA SER A 15 8.22 -3.52 27.48
C SER A 15 8.42 -3.08 26.02
N ALA A 16 7.67 -2.08 25.54
CA ALA A 16 7.86 -1.52 24.21
C ALA A 16 8.90 -0.39 24.27
N SER A 17 9.77 -0.30 23.27
CA SER A 17 10.69 0.84 23.16
C SER A 17 9.93 2.16 23.04
N PRO A 18 10.56 3.31 23.37
CA PRO A 18 9.96 4.62 23.17
C PRO A 18 9.49 4.84 21.73
N THR A 19 10.27 4.42 20.74
CA THR A 19 9.90 4.54 19.32
C THR A 19 8.67 3.71 18.97
N ALA A 20 8.62 2.45 19.41
CA ALA A 20 7.48 1.58 19.17
C ALA A 20 6.21 2.07 19.87
N ALA A 21 6.34 2.68 21.06
CA ALA A 21 5.23 3.29 21.79
C ALA A 21 4.71 4.59 21.14
N VAL A 22 5.58 5.38 20.50
CA VAL A 22 5.12 6.49 19.64
C VAL A 22 4.40 5.95 18.40
N TRP A 23 4.98 4.92 17.75
CA TRP A 23 4.40 4.32 16.56
C TRP A 23 3.01 3.72 16.78
N SER A 24 2.79 3.05 17.93
CA SER A 24 1.50 2.42 18.25
C SER A 24 0.34 3.41 18.39
N ARG A 25 0.64 4.72 18.52
CA ARG A 25 -0.36 5.79 18.55
C ARG A 25 -0.77 6.29 17.17
N ARG A 26 -0.14 5.79 16.09
CA ARG A 26 -0.41 6.24 14.72
C ARG A 26 -1.86 5.99 14.32
N VAL A 27 -2.47 6.98 13.67
CA VAL A 27 -3.80 6.82 13.07
C VAL A 27 -3.75 5.72 12.00
N PRO A 28 -4.61 4.68 12.09
CA PRO A 28 -4.69 3.63 11.10
C PRO A 28 -4.90 4.19 9.69
N GLY A 29 -4.14 3.69 8.71
CA GLY A 29 -4.23 4.13 7.32
C GLY A 29 -3.44 5.40 6.98
N SER A 30 -2.71 5.98 7.93
CA SER A 30 -1.67 6.97 7.63
C SER A 30 -0.56 6.32 6.80
N ASP A 31 0.10 7.09 5.93
CA ASP A 31 1.20 6.59 5.11
C ASP A 31 2.38 6.16 6.01
N SER A 32 2.68 4.86 6.01
CA SER A 32 3.74 4.26 6.82
C SER A 32 5.13 4.83 6.47
N ALA A 33 5.41 5.08 5.19
CA ALA A 33 6.72 5.56 4.75
C ALA A 33 6.95 6.99 5.22
N LEU A 34 5.95 7.86 5.07
CA LEU A 34 6.03 9.25 5.55
C LEU A 34 6.16 9.32 7.08
N CYS A 35 5.42 8.49 7.81
CA CYS A 35 5.54 8.42 9.26
C CYS A 35 6.94 7.97 9.70
N ILE A 36 7.51 6.94 9.09
CA ILE A 36 8.85 6.43 9.43
C ILE A 36 9.94 7.43 9.07
N SER A 37 9.84 8.03 7.87
CA SER A 37 10.74 9.09 7.45
C SER A 37 10.80 10.19 8.51
N ALA A 38 9.64 10.66 8.97
CA ALA A 38 9.56 11.70 9.98
C ALA A 38 9.94 11.26 11.40
N LEU A 39 9.74 9.99 11.74
CA LEU A 39 10.06 9.43 13.06
C LEU A 39 11.57 9.18 13.22
N LEU A 40 12.20 8.62 12.19
CA LEU A 40 13.61 8.20 12.20
C LEU A 40 14.54 9.22 11.52
N GLY A 41 13.98 10.24 10.86
CA GLY A 41 14.76 11.24 10.12
C GLY A 41 15.37 10.74 8.83
N LEU A 42 14.76 9.71 8.22
CA LEU A 42 15.24 9.11 6.99
C LEU A 42 14.70 9.86 5.76
N PRO A 43 15.45 9.93 4.64
CA PRO A 43 14.90 10.39 3.37
C PRO A 43 13.66 9.59 2.97
N GLY A 44 12.70 10.22 2.30
CA GLY A 44 11.44 9.57 1.89
C GLY A 44 11.67 8.27 1.12
N ASP A 45 12.58 8.29 0.15
CA ASP A 45 12.93 7.13 -0.69
C ASP A 45 13.43 5.94 0.14
N GLN A 46 14.28 6.19 1.16
CA GLN A 46 14.77 5.15 2.06
C GLN A 46 13.63 4.58 2.93
N ALA A 47 12.71 5.42 3.39
CA ALA A 47 11.56 4.97 4.17
C ALA A 47 10.59 4.13 3.33
N GLU A 48 10.35 4.50 2.06
CA GLU A 48 9.57 3.70 1.12
C GLU A 48 10.23 2.34 0.84
N ASP A 49 11.55 2.32 0.68
CA ASP A 49 12.31 1.08 0.47
C ASP A 49 12.27 0.17 1.70
N ILE A 50 12.39 0.72 2.92
CA ILE A 50 12.23 -0.03 4.18
C ILE A 50 10.84 -0.66 4.26
N VAL A 51 9.78 0.11 4.03
CA VAL A 51 8.40 -0.41 4.05
C VAL A 51 8.23 -1.51 3.00
N SER A 52 8.73 -1.30 1.79
CA SER A 52 8.64 -2.27 0.69
C SER A 52 9.32 -3.60 1.05
N VAL A 53 10.53 -3.53 1.62
CA VAL A 53 11.30 -4.70 2.07
C VAL A 53 10.62 -5.39 3.25
N THR A 54 10.09 -4.65 4.24
CA THR A 54 9.37 -5.22 5.37
C THR A 54 8.10 -5.96 4.93
N VAL A 55 7.33 -5.37 4.01
CA VAL A 55 6.12 -6.00 3.47
C VAL A 55 6.48 -7.27 2.69
N ALA A 56 7.47 -7.20 1.81
CA ALA A 56 7.92 -8.36 1.04
C ALA A 56 8.53 -9.47 1.90
N GLY A 57 9.16 -9.11 3.03
CA GLY A 57 9.70 -10.05 4.00
C GLY A 57 8.66 -10.77 4.86
N SER A 58 7.38 -10.41 4.73
CA SER A 58 6.30 -10.98 5.55
C SER A 58 5.74 -12.29 4.99
N ASP A 59 5.31 -13.18 5.88
CA ASP A 59 4.59 -14.40 5.50
C ASP A 59 3.32 -14.10 4.69
N SER A 60 2.69 -12.93 4.94
CA SER A 60 1.50 -12.49 4.21
C SER A 60 1.77 -12.23 2.73
N ALA A 61 2.97 -11.74 2.37
CA ALA A 61 3.37 -11.55 0.98
C ALA A 61 3.56 -12.90 0.27
N TRP A 62 4.19 -13.85 0.96
CA TRP A 62 4.36 -15.21 0.44
C TRP A 62 3.01 -15.92 0.24
N ASP A 63 2.17 -15.93 1.26
CA ASP A 63 0.83 -16.54 1.20
C ASP A 63 -0.03 -15.95 0.09
N PHE A 64 0.04 -14.63 -0.09
CA PHE A 64 -0.63 -13.93 -1.18
C PHE A 64 -0.18 -14.47 -2.55
N LEU A 65 1.13 -14.53 -2.81
CA LEU A 65 1.67 -14.93 -4.11
C LEU A 65 1.44 -16.41 -4.42
N VAL A 66 1.49 -17.29 -3.41
CA VAL A 66 1.20 -18.72 -3.57
C VAL A 66 -0.28 -18.94 -3.89
N GLN A 67 -1.18 -18.22 -3.21
CA GLN A 67 -2.62 -18.34 -3.43
C GLN A 67 -3.11 -17.55 -4.65
N LEU A 68 -2.28 -16.66 -5.19
CA LEU A 68 -2.62 -15.83 -6.34
C LEU A 68 -3.06 -16.68 -7.53
N ASP A 69 -2.45 -17.86 -7.78
CA ASP A 69 -2.86 -18.75 -8.88
C ASP A 69 -4.33 -19.21 -8.79
N LEU A 70 -4.78 -19.50 -7.58
CA LEU A 70 -6.18 -19.89 -7.33
C LEU A 70 -7.10 -18.69 -7.60
N SER A 71 -6.71 -17.49 -7.16
CA SER A 71 -7.43 -16.24 -7.44
C SER A 71 -7.40 -15.89 -8.95
N LEU A 72 -6.31 -16.19 -9.66
CA LEU A 72 -6.16 -15.99 -11.11
C LEU A 72 -7.08 -16.92 -11.91
N SER A 73 -7.23 -18.17 -11.45
CA SER A 73 -8.15 -19.13 -12.08
C SER A 73 -9.62 -18.72 -11.98
N SER A 74 -9.96 -17.96 -10.95
CA SER A 74 -11.31 -17.51 -10.63
C SER A 74 -11.54 -16.00 -10.89
N MET A 75 -10.65 -15.39 -11.69
CA MET A 75 -10.67 -13.96 -12.00
C MET A 75 -12.02 -13.49 -12.49
N LYS A 76 -12.37 -12.29 -12.05
CA LYS A 76 -13.55 -11.61 -12.58
C LYS A 76 -13.25 -11.16 -14.01
N VAL A 77 -14.18 -11.51 -14.88
CA VAL A 77 -14.22 -11.01 -16.26
C VAL A 77 -15.40 -10.06 -16.33
N SER A 78 -15.16 -8.86 -16.84
CA SER A 78 -16.22 -7.95 -17.26
C SER A 78 -16.42 -8.11 -18.77
N SER A 79 -17.67 -8.00 -19.21
CA SER A 79 -17.99 -7.87 -20.63
C SER A 79 -17.99 -6.39 -20.98
N GLU A 80 -17.05 -5.98 -21.83
CA GLU A 80 -17.00 -4.64 -22.38
C GLU A 80 -17.37 -4.70 -23.86
N HIS A 81 -17.91 -3.61 -24.39
CA HIS A 81 -18.23 -3.50 -25.80
C HIS A 81 -17.12 -2.69 -26.48
N VAL A 82 -16.41 -3.32 -27.41
CA VAL A 82 -15.32 -2.68 -28.14
C VAL A 82 -15.76 -2.45 -29.58
N ALA A 83 -15.53 -1.25 -30.10
CA ALA A 83 -15.72 -0.93 -31.50
C ALA A 83 -14.65 -1.64 -32.34
N GLN A 84 -15.08 -2.49 -33.27
CA GLN A 84 -14.22 -3.24 -34.17
C GLN A 84 -14.58 -2.95 -35.62
N HIS A 85 -13.58 -2.57 -36.42
CA HIS A 85 -13.71 -2.51 -37.87
C HIS A 85 -13.86 -3.93 -38.42
N CYS A 86 -15.02 -4.20 -39.01
CA CYS A 86 -15.37 -5.46 -39.62
C CYS A 86 -15.52 -5.22 -41.13
N VAL A 87 -14.68 -5.90 -41.91
CA VAL A 87 -14.72 -5.85 -43.38
C VAL A 87 -15.46 -7.09 -43.87
N ASN A 88 -16.40 -6.93 -44.79
CA ASN A 88 -17.18 -8.01 -45.42
C ASN A 88 -18.03 -8.86 -44.47
N SER A 89 -18.18 -8.48 -43.19
CA SER A 89 -18.97 -9.23 -42.21
C SER A 89 -19.41 -8.36 -41.04
N VAL A 90 -20.53 -8.70 -40.40
CA VAL A 90 -21.04 -8.05 -39.19
C VAL A 90 -20.84 -8.99 -38.01
N ARG A 91 -20.09 -8.55 -36.99
CA ARG A 91 -19.72 -9.38 -35.81
C ARG A 91 -20.43 -9.00 -34.51
N GLY A 92 -21.36 -8.05 -34.56
CA GLY A 92 -22.08 -7.52 -33.40
C GLY A 92 -23.09 -6.44 -33.80
N SER A 93 -23.57 -5.65 -32.84
CA SER A 93 -24.44 -4.52 -33.18
C SER A 93 -23.65 -3.46 -33.96
N VAL A 94 -24.22 -2.96 -35.06
CA VAL A 94 -23.54 -1.97 -35.90
C VAL A 94 -23.62 -0.60 -35.25
N LEU A 95 -22.48 0.05 -35.10
CA LEU A 95 -22.34 1.43 -34.67
C LEU A 95 -22.44 2.30 -35.92
N TRP A 96 -23.67 2.70 -36.27
CA TRP A 96 -23.97 3.36 -37.54
C TRP A 96 -23.25 4.70 -37.72
N SER A 97 -23.11 5.52 -36.67
CA SER A 97 -22.40 6.79 -36.71
C SER A 97 -20.92 6.62 -37.11
N GLU A 98 -20.25 5.66 -36.49
CA GLU A 98 -18.84 5.32 -36.75
C GLU A 98 -18.68 4.66 -38.11
N THR A 99 -19.62 3.79 -38.49
CA THR A 99 -19.65 3.13 -39.80
C THR A 99 -19.78 4.13 -40.95
N ILE A 100 -20.68 5.11 -40.85
CA ILE A 100 -20.84 6.16 -41.85
C ILE A 100 -19.54 6.98 -41.98
N THR A 101 -18.92 7.32 -40.86
CA THR A 101 -17.65 8.07 -40.83
C THR A 101 -16.50 7.27 -41.46
N ALA A 102 -16.41 5.98 -41.14
CA ALA A 102 -15.41 5.07 -41.68
C ALA A 102 -15.56 4.88 -43.19
N ARG A 103 -16.80 4.74 -43.69
CA ARG A 103 -17.11 4.65 -45.13
C ARG A 103 -16.82 5.95 -45.86
N ALA A 104 -17.16 7.09 -45.28
CA ALA A 104 -16.85 8.40 -45.85
C ALA A 104 -15.33 8.61 -46.01
N SER A 105 -14.54 8.00 -45.11
CA SER A 105 -13.07 8.09 -45.14
C SER A 105 -12.42 7.01 -46.01
N ALA A 106 -13.13 5.94 -46.33
CA ALA A 106 -12.63 4.84 -47.15
C ALA A 106 -13.05 5.07 -48.62
N LEU A 107 -12.08 5.44 -49.46
CA LEU A 107 -12.19 5.74 -50.89
C LEU A 107 -13.01 4.70 -51.70
N GLY A 108 -14.34 4.72 -51.58
CA GLY A 108 -15.28 3.82 -52.27
C GLY A 108 -15.46 2.43 -51.65
N ASN A 109 -14.97 2.15 -50.44
CA ASN A 109 -15.19 0.84 -49.80
C ASN A 109 -16.44 0.86 -48.91
N GLU A 110 -17.55 0.36 -49.44
CA GLU A 110 -18.83 0.27 -48.72
C GLU A 110 -18.94 -0.93 -47.77
N ASP A 111 -18.03 -1.91 -47.88
CA ASP A 111 -18.08 -3.14 -47.08
C ASP A 111 -17.45 -3.02 -45.69
N ILE A 112 -17.21 -1.78 -45.23
CA ILE A 112 -16.71 -1.48 -43.89
C ILE A 112 -17.90 -1.24 -42.97
N PHE A 113 -17.94 -2.01 -41.88
CA PHE A 113 -18.84 -1.83 -40.75
C PHE A 113 -18.04 -1.65 -39.48
N VAL A 114 -18.44 -0.71 -38.62
CA VAL A 114 -17.91 -0.62 -37.26
C VAL A 114 -18.91 -1.29 -36.35
N CYS A 115 -18.53 -2.42 -35.75
CA CYS A 115 -19.40 -3.22 -34.89
C CYS A 115 -18.99 -3.06 -33.42
N SER A 116 -19.98 -2.96 -32.54
CA SER A 116 -19.82 -3.17 -31.11
C SER A 116 -19.80 -4.66 -30.83
N VAL A 117 -18.62 -5.19 -30.49
CA VAL A 117 -18.41 -6.61 -30.21
C VAL A 117 -18.16 -6.78 -28.72
N PRO A 118 -18.88 -7.70 -28.03
CA PRO A 118 -18.58 -8.00 -26.64
C PRO A 118 -17.18 -8.63 -26.53
N SER A 119 -16.31 -7.98 -25.78
CA SER A 119 -14.98 -8.44 -25.44
C SER A 119 -14.89 -8.76 -23.95
N ARG A 120 -14.08 -9.75 -23.60
CA ARG A 120 -13.78 -10.09 -22.20
C ARG A 120 -12.66 -9.19 -21.72
N SER A 121 -12.96 -8.32 -20.76
CA SER A 121 -11.98 -7.48 -20.08
C SER A 121 -11.68 -8.05 -18.70
N PHE A 122 -10.39 -8.27 -18.43
CA PHE A 122 -9.88 -8.62 -17.11
C PHE A 122 -9.59 -7.36 -16.27
N ASP A 123 -9.85 -6.16 -16.78
CA ASP A 123 -9.50 -4.91 -16.12
C ASP A 123 -10.55 -4.47 -15.08
N THR A 124 -10.79 -5.35 -14.10
CA THR A 124 -11.73 -5.10 -13.00
C THR A 124 -11.01 -4.56 -11.76
N PRO A 125 -11.68 -3.81 -10.86
CA PRO A 125 -11.03 -3.26 -9.65
C PRO A 125 -10.32 -4.32 -8.78
N ALA A 126 -10.85 -5.54 -8.71
CA ALA A 126 -10.21 -6.63 -7.98
C ALA A 126 -8.90 -7.07 -8.65
N ASN A 127 -8.91 -7.22 -9.98
CA ASN A 127 -7.74 -7.68 -10.72
C ASN A 127 -6.68 -6.57 -10.78
N ARG A 128 -7.08 -5.30 -10.87
CA ARG A 128 -6.16 -4.16 -10.78
C ARG A 128 -5.42 -4.13 -9.46
N TRP A 129 -6.13 -4.42 -8.38
CA TRP A 129 -5.54 -4.50 -7.05
C TRP A 129 -4.57 -5.69 -6.89
N LEU A 130 -4.92 -6.86 -7.43
CA LEU A 130 -4.00 -8.00 -7.49
C LEU A 130 -2.73 -7.64 -8.27
N ALA A 131 -2.88 -6.98 -9.43
CA ALA A 131 -1.78 -6.53 -10.26
C ALA A 131 -0.91 -5.47 -9.56
N ALA A 132 -1.52 -4.51 -8.85
CA ALA A 132 -0.81 -3.50 -8.06
C ALA A 132 0.02 -4.12 -6.94
N SER A 133 -0.54 -5.11 -6.24
CA SER A 133 0.14 -5.78 -5.11
C SER A 133 1.31 -6.64 -5.60
N ALA A 134 1.11 -7.41 -6.67
CA ALA A 134 2.20 -8.16 -7.30
C ALA A 134 3.27 -7.21 -7.89
N PHE A 135 2.88 -6.08 -8.47
CA PHE A 135 3.84 -5.09 -8.95
C PHE A 135 4.68 -4.50 -7.82
N SER A 136 4.06 -4.13 -6.70
CA SER A 136 4.76 -3.62 -5.51
C SER A 136 5.80 -4.64 -5.01
N LEU A 137 5.39 -5.90 -4.82
CA LEU A 137 6.28 -6.97 -4.37
C LEU A 137 7.42 -7.27 -5.36
N SER A 138 7.18 -7.17 -6.67
CA SER A 138 8.23 -7.38 -7.68
C SER A 138 9.35 -6.35 -7.63
N ARG A 139 9.14 -5.19 -6.98
CA ARG A 139 10.15 -4.13 -6.81
C ARG A 139 10.95 -4.26 -5.51
N ALA A 140 10.61 -5.20 -4.63
CA ALA A 140 11.20 -5.32 -3.32
C ALA A 140 12.70 -5.64 -3.35
N GLU A 141 13.15 -6.46 -4.31
CA GLU A 141 14.58 -6.74 -4.49
C GLU A 141 15.36 -5.46 -4.86
N SER A 142 14.82 -4.68 -5.80
CA SER A 142 15.44 -3.39 -6.18
C SER A 142 15.43 -2.39 -5.02
N ALA A 143 14.41 -2.42 -4.16
CA ALA A 143 14.38 -1.63 -2.92
C ALA A 143 15.47 -2.08 -1.95
N LEU A 144 15.62 -3.39 -1.73
CA LEU A 144 16.66 -3.96 -0.88
C LEU A 144 18.07 -3.54 -1.32
N LEU A 145 18.33 -3.46 -2.63
CA LEU A 145 19.62 -3.03 -3.18
C LEU A 145 19.91 -1.53 -2.99
N ARG A 146 18.89 -0.69 -2.76
CA ARG A 146 19.04 0.75 -2.52
C ARG A 146 19.20 1.11 -1.04
N LEU A 147 18.84 0.19 -0.14
CA LEU A 147 19.05 0.37 1.29
C LEU A 147 20.54 0.37 1.63
N SER A 148 20.93 1.16 2.63
CA SER A 148 22.30 1.12 3.14
C SER A 148 22.57 -0.22 3.85
N PRO A 149 23.84 -0.70 3.87
CA PRO A 149 24.19 -1.95 4.55
C PRO A 149 23.76 -1.97 6.03
N ASP A 150 23.91 -0.85 6.72
CA ASP A 150 23.54 -0.70 8.13
C ASP A 150 22.04 -0.91 8.37
N VAL A 151 21.19 -0.39 7.46
CA VAL A 151 19.73 -0.58 7.52
C VAL A 151 19.37 -2.04 7.24
N VAL A 152 20.01 -2.67 6.24
CA VAL A 152 19.77 -4.08 5.90
C VAL A 152 20.13 -4.99 7.07
N GLU A 153 21.25 -4.72 7.75
CA GLU A 153 21.68 -5.43 8.95
C GLU A 153 20.71 -5.23 10.12
N ALA A 154 20.31 -3.97 10.39
CA ALA A 154 19.36 -3.64 11.45
C ALA A 154 17.99 -4.31 11.28
N MET A 155 17.51 -4.42 10.03
CA MET A 155 16.26 -5.12 9.71
C MET A 155 16.35 -6.64 9.87
N ASN A 156 17.56 -7.20 10.01
CA ASN A 156 17.84 -8.65 9.99
C ASN A 156 17.14 -9.34 8.81
N THR A 157 17.30 -8.72 7.64
CA THR A 157 16.50 -9.05 6.46
C THR A 157 16.85 -10.43 5.90
N ASN A 158 15.85 -11.30 5.73
CA ASN A 158 16.03 -12.56 5.00
C ASN A 158 16.06 -12.30 3.48
N ARG A 159 17.24 -11.96 2.98
CA ARG A 159 17.48 -11.62 1.57
C ARG A 159 16.99 -12.69 0.60
N GLU A 160 17.30 -13.96 0.85
CA GLU A 160 16.87 -15.09 0.01
C GLU A 160 15.35 -15.23 -0.03
N HIS A 161 14.65 -14.88 1.04
CA HIS A 161 13.19 -14.87 1.05
C HIS A 161 12.63 -13.74 0.18
N ILE A 162 13.17 -12.53 0.30
CA ILE A 162 12.71 -11.38 -0.49
C ILE A 162 12.99 -11.57 -1.98
N GLU A 163 14.16 -12.09 -2.34
CA GLU A 163 14.50 -12.42 -3.73
C GLU A 163 13.48 -13.42 -4.31
N ARG A 164 13.15 -14.49 -3.57
CA ARG A 164 12.10 -15.44 -3.99
C ARG A 164 10.72 -14.81 -4.12
N VAL A 165 10.33 -13.91 -3.21
CA VAL A 165 9.05 -13.19 -3.27
C VAL A 165 9.02 -12.27 -4.48
N ALA A 166 10.09 -11.52 -4.76
CA ALA A 166 10.19 -10.61 -5.89
C ALA A 166 10.14 -11.35 -7.23
N ASP A 167 10.89 -12.46 -7.35
CA ASP A 167 10.89 -13.34 -8.52
C ASP A 167 9.50 -13.92 -8.78
N LEU A 168 8.88 -14.50 -7.75
CA LEU A 168 7.54 -15.06 -7.88
C LEU A 168 6.53 -13.98 -8.26
N ALA A 169 6.59 -12.79 -7.66
CA ALA A 169 5.73 -11.68 -8.01
C ALA A 169 5.91 -11.22 -9.47
N SER A 170 7.15 -11.16 -9.95
CA SER A 170 7.48 -10.83 -11.34
C SER A 170 6.91 -11.88 -12.31
N GLN A 171 7.12 -13.17 -12.01
CA GLN A 171 6.54 -14.28 -12.79
C GLN A 171 5.01 -14.19 -12.84
N ARG A 172 4.34 -13.96 -11.70
CA ARG A 172 2.88 -13.83 -11.64
C ARG A 172 2.37 -12.63 -12.43
N ARG A 173 3.07 -11.50 -12.39
CA ARG A 173 2.71 -10.31 -13.17
C ARG A 173 2.81 -10.57 -14.68
N SER A 174 3.77 -11.40 -15.10
CA SER A 174 3.95 -11.79 -16.51
C SER A 174 2.90 -12.79 -17.02
N ASP A 175 2.05 -13.35 -16.15
CA ASP A 175 0.95 -14.21 -16.56
C ASP A 175 0.03 -13.46 -17.54
N LYS A 176 -0.33 -14.12 -18.65
CA LYS A 176 -1.21 -13.58 -19.70
C LYS A 176 -2.51 -12.97 -19.14
N ARG A 177 -3.01 -13.46 -18.00
CA ARG A 177 -4.23 -12.96 -17.36
C ARG A 177 -4.04 -11.60 -16.68
N LEU A 178 -2.84 -11.31 -16.18
CA LEU A 178 -2.50 -10.03 -15.53
C LEU A 178 -1.75 -9.06 -16.45
N ALA A 179 -1.11 -9.56 -17.51
CA ALA A 179 -0.29 -8.74 -18.40
C ALA A 179 -1.02 -7.53 -19.01
N GLY A 180 -2.33 -7.64 -19.23
CA GLY A 180 -3.18 -6.55 -19.76
C GLY A 180 -3.95 -5.76 -18.70
N VAL A 181 -3.76 -6.04 -17.41
CA VAL A 181 -4.50 -5.41 -16.31
C VAL A 181 -3.70 -4.25 -15.74
N ARG A 182 -4.35 -3.12 -15.47
CA ARG A 182 -3.68 -1.95 -14.89
C ARG A 182 -3.30 -2.21 -13.44
N ALA A 183 -2.07 -1.87 -13.05
CA ALA A 183 -1.62 -1.95 -11.67
C ALA A 183 -2.07 -0.71 -10.90
N GLU A 184 -3.31 -0.74 -10.39
CA GLU A 184 -3.92 0.38 -9.66
C GLU A 184 -4.52 -0.10 -8.33
N LEU A 185 -4.30 0.67 -7.25
CA LEU A 185 -4.97 0.44 -5.98
C LEU A 185 -6.46 0.86 -6.09
N PRO A 186 -7.38 0.11 -5.46
CA PRO A 186 -8.79 0.44 -5.50
C PRO A 186 -9.08 1.67 -4.63
N SER A 187 -10.06 2.46 -5.05
CA SER A 187 -10.61 3.52 -4.19
C SER A 187 -11.27 2.93 -2.93
N VAL A 188 -11.43 3.74 -1.88
CA VAL A 188 -12.10 3.34 -0.62
C VAL A 188 -13.48 2.71 -0.88
N ARG A 189 -14.24 3.29 -1.83
CA ARG A 189 -15.58 2.80 -2.20
C ARG A 189 -15.51 1.44 -2.91
N GLU A 190 -14.52 1.24 -3.77
CA GLU A 190 -14.32 -0.03 -4.46
C GLU A 190 -13.87 -1.12 -3.49
N ARG A 191 -12.94 -0.80 -2.58
CA ARG A 191 -12.50 -1.70 -1.51
C ARG A 191 -13.68 -2.19 -0.67
N TRP A 192 -14.53 -1.26 -0.21
CA TRP A 192 -15.76 -1.60 0.54
C TRP A 192 -16.69 -2.54 -0.24
N ARG A 193 -16.85 -2.33 -1.55
CA ARG A 193 -17.66 -3.21 -2.41
C ARG A 193 -17.03 -4.59 -2.58
N LEU A 194 -15.71 -4.67 -2.67
CA LEU A 194 -14.98 -5.94 -2.81
C LEU A 194 -15.07 -6.78 -1.53
N GLN A 195 -14.95 -6.16 -0.36
CA GLN A 195 -15.07 -6.83 0.94
C GLN A 195 -16.45 -7.45 1.17
N ARG A 196 -17.53 -6.76 0.73
CA ARG A 196 -18.91 -7.25 0.87
C ARG A 196 -19.35 -8.26 -0.20
N ASN A 197 -18.48 -8.60 -1.15
CA ASN A 197 -18.83 -9.51 -2.22
C ASN A 197 -18.83 -10.97 -1.72
N ARG A 198 -19.71 -11.83 -2.25
CA ARG A 198 -19.75 -13.27 -1.92
C ARG A 198 -18.42 -14.01 -2.19
N ARG A 199 -17.58 -13.46 -3.08
CA ARG A 199 -16.25 -14.00 -3.40
C ARG A 199 -15.10 -13.32 -2.65
N SER A 200 -15.38 -12.54 -1.61
CA SER A 200 -14.34 -11.88 -0.81
C SER A 200 -13.35 -12.86 -0.17
N SER A 201 -13.78 -14.10 0.09
CA SER A 201 -12.91 -15.19 0.57
C SER A 201 -11.74 -15.48 -0.36
N GLN A 202 -11.90 -15.33 -1.68
CA GLN A 202 -10.83 -15.52 -2.68
C GLN A 202 -9.79 -14.37 -2.66
N LEU A 203 -10.14 -13.26 -2.02
CA LEU A 203 -9.25 -12.10 -1.82
C LEU A 203 -8.74 -12.04 -0.37
N ALA A 204 -9.02 -13.03 0.48
CA ALA A 204 -8.57 -13.03 1.87
C ALA A 204 -7.05 -12.85 2.03
N PRO A 205 -6.17 -13.50 1.23
CA PRO A 205 -4.73 -13.26 1.31
C PRO A 205 -4.34 -11.83 0.93
N LEU A 206 -5.03 -11.25 -0.05
CA LEU A 206 -4.82 -9.86 -0.46
C LEU A 206 -5.22 -8.89 0.66
N PHE A 207 -6.35 -9.14 1.34
CA PHE A 207 -6.77 -8.32 2.47
C PHE A 207 -5.77 -8.40 3.64
N LYS A 208 -5.24 -9.60 3.94
CA LYS A 208 -4.20 -9.77 4.96
C LYS A 208 -2.90 -9.03 4.62
N LEU A 209 -2.46 -9.13 3.36
CA LEU A 209 -1.29 -8.40 2.88
C LEU A 209 -1.51 -6.88 2.97
N GLU A 210 -2.69 -6.40 2.59
CA GLU A 210 -3.04 -4.98 2.71
C GLU A 210 -3.05 -4.53 4.16
N GLU A 211 -3.73 -5.27 5.04
CA GLU A 211 -3.77 -4.99 6.48
C GLU A 211 -2.36 -4.90 7.08
N PHE A 212 -1.48 -5.84 6.72
CA PHE A 212 -0.08 -5.77 7.10
C PHE A 212 0.65 -4.56 6.50
N SER A 213 0.43 -4.24 5.23
CA SER A 213 1.08 -3.11 4.57
C SER A 213 0.67 -1.74 5.15
N LEU A 214 -0.57 -1.64 5.64
CA LEU A 214 -1.06 -0.44 6.31
C LEU A 214 -0.33 -0.22 7.63
N ASP A 215 0.11 -1.26 8.32
CA ASP A 215 0.88 -1.16 9.56
C ASP A 215 1.98 -2.24 9.67
N PRO A 216 3.10 -2.10 8.92
CA PRO A 216 4.13 -3.12 8.84
C PRO A 216 4.86 -3.34 10.18
N PHE A 217 4.76 -2.34 11.07
CA PHE A 217 5.44 -2.26 12.35
C PHE A 217 4.46 -2.33 13.55
N ALA A 218 3.20 -2.75 13.31
CA ALA A 218 2.13 -2.85 14.32
C ALA A 218 2.51 -3.73 15.52
N ARG A 219 3.21 -4.84 15.24
CA ARG A 219 3.76 -5.68 16.30
C ARG A 219 4.96 -4.95 16.87
N PRO A 220 5.17 -4.88 18.21
CA PRO A 220 6.30 -4.20 18.82
C PRO A 220 7.58 -4.76 18.21
N SER A 221 8.10 -4.05 17.22
CA SER A 221 9.04 -4.61 16.28
C SER A 221 10.39 -4.15 16.72
N LYS A 222 11.23 -5.12 17.09
CA LYS A 222 12.68 -4.93 17.26
C LYS A 222 13.32 -4.17 16.11
N LEU A 223 12.66 -4.14 14.94
CA LEU A 223 13.06 -3.42 13.75
C LEU A 223 13.03 -1.90 13.97
N LEU A 224 11.95 -1.32 14.50
CA LEU A 224 11.95 0.13 14.79
C LEU A 224 13.06 0.48 15.78
N ASP A 225 13.31 -0.38 16.76
CA ASP A 225 14.37 -0.21 17.76
C ASP A 225 15.75 -0.27 17.13
N ALA A 226 15.97 -1.23 16.23
CA ALA A 226 17.23 -1.41 15.53
C ALA A 226 17.55 -0.25 14.57
N LEU A 227 16.51 0.40 14.02
CA LEU A 227 16.67 1.58 13.16
C LEU A 227 16.74 2.91 13.92
N THR A 228 16.51 2.92 15.24
CA THR A 228 16.50 4.15 16.04
C THR A 228 17.85 4.39 16.71
N ASP A 229 18.46 5.54 16.43
CA ASP A 229 19.64 6.00 17.15
C ASP A 229 19.32 6.38 18.61
N SER A 230 20.31 6.27 19.51
CA SER A 230 20.12 6.57 20.94
C SER A 230 19.59 7.99 21.21
N ALA A 231 20.00 8.98 20.40
CA ALA A 231 19.52 10.35 20.52
C ALA A 231 18.03 10.48 20.13
N THR A 232 17.63 9.83 19.03
CA THR A 232 16.23 9.81 18.57
C THR A 232 15.33 9.10 19.58
N SER A 233 15.82 8.01 20.18
CA SER A 233 15.12 7.31 21.27
C SER A 233 14.89 8.20 22.50
N GLN A 234 15.86 9.05 22.87
CA GLN A 234 15.70 10.03 23.95
C GLN A 234 14.63 11.08 23.61
N HIS A 235 14.60 11.58 22.38
CA HIS A 235 13.56 12.52 21.95
C HIS A 235 12.16 11.89 21.98
N HIS A 236 12.02 10.62 21.57
CA HIS A 236 10.76 9.89 21.66
C HIS A 236 10.33 9.67 23.12
N THR A 237 11.27 9.41 24.02
CA THR A 237 10.99 9.28 25.46
C THR A 237 10.42 10.58 26.02
N GLU A 238 11.03 11.72 25.69
CA GLU A 238 10.55 13.03 26.13
C GLU A 238 9.19 13.39 25.50
N LEU A 239 8.99 13.10 24.21
CA LEU A 239 7.71 13.29 23.54
C LEU A 239 6.60 12.48 24.22
N LEU A 240 6.85 11.19 24.51
CA LEU A 240 5.88 10.35 25.23
C LEU A 240 5.59 10.87 26.63
N ARG A 241 6.61 11.36 27.36
CA ARG A 241 6.41 11.97 28.68
C ARG A 241 5.42 13.14 28.60
N LEU A 242 5.63 14.06 27.67
CA LEU A 242 4.76 15.23 27.47
C LEU A 242 3.34 14.85 27.05
N VAL A 243 3.19 13.86 26.17
CA VAL A 243 1.88 13.40 25.72
C VAL A 243 1.15 12.66 26.85
N MET A 244 1.84 11.82 27.62
CA MET A 244 1.25 11.10 28.75
C MET A 244 0.78 12.06 29.85
N GLU A 245 1.50 13.15 30.10
CA GLU A 245 1.06 14.22 31.01
C GLU A 245 -0.25 14.86 30.52
N GLU A 246 -0.36 15.16 29.22
CA GLU A 246 -1.60 15.69 28.63
C GLU A 246 -2.75 14.68 28.63
N GLU A 247 -2.48 13.39 28.38
CA GLU A 247 -3.47 12.32 28.44
C GLU A 247 -4.01 12.15 29.87
N ALA A 248 -3.15 12.32 30.88
CA ALA A 248 -3.57 12.30 32.28
C ALA A 248 -4.46 13.50 32.65
N GLU A 249 -4.22 14.68 32.07
CA GLU A 249 -5.04 15.87 32.29
C GLU A 249 -6.39 15.81 31.55
N THR A 250 -6.40 15.33 30.31
CA THR A 250 -7.57 15.36 29.41
C THR A 250 -8.41 14.08 29.42
N GLY A 251 -7.82 12.96 29.85
CA GLY A 251 -8.44 11.63 29.79
C GLY A 251 -8.60 11.06 28.37
N GLN A 252 -8.02 11.70 27.34
CA GLN A 252 -8.13 11.28 25.95
C GLN A 252 -6.77 10.84 25.41
N ILE A 253 -6.72 9.62 24.85
CA ILE A 253 -5.53 9.09 24.17
C ILE A 253 -5.27 9.93 22.91
N GLN A 254 -4.04 10.42 22.77
CA GLN A 254 -3.66 11.25 21.64
C GLN A 254 -3.16 10.40 20.48
N GLU A 255 -3.69 10.65 19.29
CA GLU A 255 -3.31 9.95 18.07
C GLU A 255 -2.16 10.68 17.36
N LEU A 256 -1.22 9.90 16.81
CA LEU A 256 -0.11 10.36 15.99
C LEU A 256 -0.56 10.49 14.53
N ARG A 257 -0.36 11.69 13.98
CA ARG A 257 -0.69 12.05 12.59
C ARG A 257 0.53 12.63 11.91
N TYR A 258 0.80 12.18 10.69
CA TYR A 258 1.76 12.85 9.84
C TYR A 258 1.10 14.04 9.15
N THR A 259 1.77 15.19 9.23
CA THR A 259 1.45 16.38 8.44
C THR A 259 2.68 16.72 7.60
N GLY A 260 2.51 17.44 6.49
CA GLY A 260 3.65 17.91 5.69
C GLY A 260 4.64 18.80 6.48
N ALA A 261 4.26 19.24 7.67
CA ALA A 261 5.09 19.99 8.60
C ALA A 261 5.78 19.12 9.68
N GLY A 262 5.52 17.81 9.76
CA GLY A 262 6.09 16.91 10.77
C GLY A 262 5.07 15.97 11.41
N LEU A 263 5.49 15.27 12.47
CA LEU A 263 4.63 14.37 13.22
C LEU A 263 3.88 15.14 14.31
N GLU A 264 2.56 15.05 14.33
CA GLU A 264 1.71 15.70 15.32
C GLU A 264 1.06 14.67 16.24
N ILE A 265 1.11 14.90 17.54
CA ILE A 265 0.46 14.10 18.58
C ILE A 265 -0.23 15.07 19.54
N GLY A 266 -1.55 15.16 19.46
CA GLY A 266 -2.32 16.12 20.26
C GLY A 266 -1.88 17.56 19.98
N LYS A 267 -1.44 18.28 21.02
CA LYS A 267 -0.91 19.66 20.90
C LYS A 267 0.59 19.70 20.62
N TRP A 268 1.25 18.57 20.42
CA TRP A 268 2.69 18.50 20.24
C TRP A 268 3.04 18.17 18.79
N ARG A 269 4.05 18.85 18.26
CA ARG A 269 4.66 18.56 16.97
C ARG A 269 6.11 18.12 17.19
N PHE A 270 6.47 17.00 16.61
CA PHE A 270 7.82 16.46 16.56
C PHE A 270 8.43 16.71 15.17
N LEU A 271 9.62 17.30 15.18
CA LEU A 271 10.44 17.57 14.00
C LEU A 271 11.78 16.86 14.14
N HIS A 272 12.04 15.87 13.30
CA HIS A 272 13.32 15.17 13.37
C HIS A 272 14.48 16.08 12.96
N PRO A 273 15.58 16.15 13.74
CA PRO A 273 16.73 17.02 13.45
C PRO A 273 17.30 16.87 12.03
N ASN A 274 17.42 15.62 11.55
CA ASN A 274 17.99 15.32 10.22
C ASN A 274 17.16 15.84 9.05
N LEU A 275 15.85 16.03 9.22
CA LEU A 275 14.96 16.55 8.16
C LEU A 275 14.76 18.06 8.27
N ASN A 276 15.07 18.64 9.43
CA ASN A 276 14.90 20.06 9.69
C ASN A 276 16.20 20.83 9.39
N THR A 277 16.41 21.19 8.12
CA THR A 277 17.60 21.93 7.66
C THR A 277 17.55 23.44 7.98
N GLY A 278 16.51 23.91 8.68
CA GLY A 278 16.37 25.28 9.16
C GLY A 278 16.91 25.46 10.58
N SER A 279 17.96 26.26 10.74
CA SER A 279 18.62 26.60 12.01
C SER A 279 17.66 26.98 13.15
N SER A 280 17.86 26.37 14.31
CA SER A 280 17.35 26.80 15.63
C SER A 280 15.85 26.61 15.94
N GLN A 281 15.19 25.64 15.34
CA GLN A 281 13.83 25.25 15.76
C GLN A 281 13.87 24.14 16.82
N GLN A 282 13.05 24.29 17.88
CA GLN A 282 12.87 23.25 18.89
C GLN A 282 12.36 21.95 18.24
N ILE A 283 12.93 20.81 18.64
CA ILE A 283 12.62 19.45 18.14
C ILE A 283 11.17 19.07 18.48
N ILE A 284 10.70 19.48 19.65
CA ILE A 284 9.32 19.32 20.11
C ILE A 284 8.72 20.71 20.26
N GLN A 285 7.62 20.97 19.55
CA GLN A 285 6.92 22.26 19.55
C GLN A 285 5.50 22.07 20.02
N ARG A 286 5.00 23.03 20.80
CA ARG A 286 3.58 23.08 21.14
C ARG A 286 2.81 23.81 20.04
N ILE A 287 1.86 23.13 19.42
CA ILE A 287 0.90 23.68 18.46
C ILE A 287 -0.05 24.60 19.25
N ARG A 288 -0.20 25.84 18.79
CA ARG A 288 -1.12 26.83 19.37
C ARG A 288 -2.55 26.62 18.88
#